data_AF-A0A8H8RZV6-F1
#
_entry.id   AF-A0A8H8RZV6-F1
#
_cell.length_a   1.000
_cell.length_b   1.000
_cell.length_c   1.000
_cell.angle_alpha   90.00
_cell.angle_beta   90.00
_cell.angle_gamma   90.00
#
_symmetry.space_group_name_H-M   'P 1'
#
loop_
_entity.id
_entity.type
_entity.pdbx_description
1 polymer ?
#
loop_
_entity_poly.entity_id
_entity_poly.type
_entity_poly.pdbx_seq_one_letter_code
_entity_poly.pdbx_strand_id
1 'polypeptide(L)'
;MFPQRTMLRSMRSPALGRTIQRRLASTESKFTGAEDNAFNRERQAVKDHAAATSVTTRNGEGVWEVGRREGLTLRLCSAVIPALLISGANAYNLWTEHWAHWEHLPPLEERTEYEYQNIRARNFCWGDGDKTFFWNDGVNYHKKE
;
A
#
# COMPACT_ATOMS: atom_id res chain seq x y z
N MET A 1 -82.33 53.90 -21.43
CA MET A 1 -80.97 54.27 -21.89
C MET A 1 -80.11 53.02 -21.87
N PHE A 2 -79.56 52.61 -23.03
CA PHE A 2 -78.50 51.60 -23.15
C PHE A 2 -77.15 52.19 -22.68
N PRO A 3 -76.01 51.45 -22.56
CA PRO A 3 -75.74 50.00 -22.40
C PRO A 3 -74.65 49.72 -21.32
N GLN A 4 -74.32 48.46 -21.02
CA GLN A 4 -72.91 48.07 -20.81
C GLN A 4 -72.69 46.57 -21.00
N ARG A 5 -71.75 46.26 -21.90
CA ARG A 5 -71.29 44.92 -22.29
C ARG A 5 -70.17 44.50 -21.33
N THR A 6 -70.20 43.28 -20.79
CA THR A 6 -68.98 42.67 -20.23
C THR A 6 -68.93 41.18 -20.55
N MET A 7 -67.74 40.77 -20.96
CA MET A 7 -67.41 39.59 -21.75
C MET A 7 -67.50 38.25 -21.01
N LEU A 8 -67.70 37.18 -21.77
CA LEU A 8 -67.43 35.80 -21.35
C LEU A 8 -66.01 35.66 -20.78
N ARG A 9 -65.89 35.15 -19.55
CA ARG A 9 -64.65 34.59 -19.03
C ARG A 9 -64.78 33.08 -18.96
N SER A 10 -64.28 32.40 -19.98
CA SER A 10 -64.00 30.97 -19.94
C SER A 10 -62.95 30.70 -18.84
N MET A 11 -63.34 30.04 -17.76
CA MET A 11 -62.40 29.43 -16.81
C MET A 11 -61.70 28.26 -17.50
N ARG A 12 -60.50 28.51 -18.04
CA ARG A 12 -59.54 27.44 -18.34
C ARG A 12 -58.63 27.31 -17.13
N SER A 13 -58.88 26.30 -16.30
CA SER A 13 -57.91 25.82 -15.33
C SER A 13 -56.77 25.09 -16.05
N PRO A 14 -55.49 25.43 -15.82
CA PRO A 14 -54.40 24.50 -15.98
C PRO A 14 -53.94 24.10 -14.57
N ALA A 15 -54.72 23.24 -13.92
CA ALA A 15 -54.32 22.59 -12.67
C ALA A 15 -53.68 21.23 -12.97
N LEU A 16 -52.63 21.18 -13.80
CA LEU A 16 -51.79 19.99 -13.99
C LEU A 16 -50.51 20.40 -14.72
N GLY A 17 -49.38 20.48 -14.00
CA GLY A 17 -48.08 20.72 -14.65
C GLY A 17 -46.96 21.26 -13.78
N ARG A 18 -46.97 21.10 -12.45
CA ARG A 18 -45.93 21.69 -11.59
C ARG A 18 -45.43 20.82 -10.44
N THR A 19 -45.58 19.50 -10.51
CA THR A 19 -45.11 18.59 -9.44
C THR A 19 -43.85 17.79 -9.80
N ILE A 20 -43.35 17.85 -11.04
CA ILE A 20 -42.12 17.14 -11.46
C ILE A 20 -41.06 18.13 -11.94
N GLN A 21 -40.64 19.06 -11.08
CA GLN A 21 -39.54 19.97 -11.45
C GLN A 21 -38.65 20.41 -10.28
N ARG A 22 -38.59 19.62 -9.19
CA ARG A 22 -37.72 19.92 -8.03
C ARG A 22 -36.80 18.77 -7.60
N ARG A 23 -36.29 17.99 -8.56
CA ARG A 23 -35.26 16.97 -8.27
C ARG A 23 -33.86 17.28 -8.79
N LEU A 24 -33.62 18.47 -9.36
CA LEU A 24 -32.30 18.87 -9.85
C LEU A 24 -31.97 20.33 -9.46
N ALA A 25 -32.18 20.69 -8.20
CA ALA A 25 -31.57 21.89 -7.65
C ALA A 25 -30.14 21.53 -7.19
N SER A 26 -29.21 21.41 -8.14
CA SER A 26 -27.79 21.54 -7.82
C SER A 26 -27.58 22.95 -7.28
N THR A 27 -27.09 23.06 -6.06
CA THR A 27 -26.68 24.29 -5.40
C THR A 27 -25.95 25.19 -6.39
N GLU A 28 -26.41 26.44 -6.58
CA GLU A 28 -25.77 27.42 -7.45
C GLU A 28 -24.34 27.71 -6.97
N SER A 29 -23.37 26.93 -7.43
CA SER A 29 -21.97 27.34 -7.37
C SER A 29 -21.78 28.40 -8.45
N LYS A 30 -21.67 29.66 -8.02
CA LYS A 30 -21.28 30.81 -8.83
C LYS A 30 -20.08 30.42 -9.71
N PHE A 31 -20.31 30.12 -10.99
CA PHE A 31 -19.29 29.66 -11.93
C PHE A 31 -18.42 30.85 -12.33
N THR A 32 -17.27 30.99 -11.67
CA THR A 32 -16.22 31.95 -12.04
C THR A 32 -15.18 31.26 -12.92
N GLY A 33 -15.55 30.94 -14.16
CA GLY A 33 -14.64 30.41 -15.18
C GLY A 33 -14.32 28.91 -15.07
N ALA A 34 -13.78 28.33 -16.14
CA ALA A 34 -13.49 26.89 -16.26
C ALA A 34 -12.41 26.39 -15.28
N GLU A 35 -11.63 27.30 -14.71
CA GLU A 35 -10.56 27.03 -13.75
C GLU A 35 -11.10 26.82 -12.34
N ASP A 36 -12.20 27.47 -11.96
CA ASP A 36 -12.67 27.56 -10.58
C ASP A 36 -13.98 26.78 -10.35
N ASN A 37 -13.96 25.52 -10.80
CA ASN A 37 -15.06 24.56 -10.68
C ASN A 37 -15.01 23.76 -9.38
N ALA A 38 -16.17 23.34 -8.87
CA ALA A 38 -16.28 22.48 -7.68
C ALA A 38 -15.39 21.22 -7.78
N PHE A 39 -15.35 20.59 -8.95
CA PHE A 39 -14.49 19.44 -9.22
C PHE A 39 -12.98 19.75 -9.10
N ASN A 40 -12.53 20.92 -9.57
CA ASN A 40 -11.12 21.32 -9.47
C ASN A 40 -10.74 21.60 -8.00
N ARG A 41 -11.65 22.15 -7.22
CA ARG A 41 -11.48 22.39 -5.77
C ARG A 41 -11.40 21.08 -4.99
N GLU A 42 -12.27 20.12 -5.29
CA GLU A 42 -12.21 18.79 -4.69
C GLU A 42 -10.89 18.09 -5.04
N ARG A 43 -10.45 18.16 -6.30
CA ARG A 43 -9.17 17.56 -6.70
C ARG A 43 -7.98 18.22 -6.02
N GLN A 44 -8.01 19.54 -5.82
CA GLN A 44 -6.97 20.24 -5.08
C GLN A 44 -7.00 19.83 -3.60
N ALA A 45 -8.17 19.77 -2.97
CA ALA A 45 -8.31 19.30 -1.60
C ALA A 45 -7.83 17.85 -1.41
N VAL A 46 -8.10 16.96 -2.36
CA VAL A 46 -7.59 15.58 -2.35
C VAL A 46 -6.07 15.55 -2.53
N LYS A 47 -5.50 16.40 -3.39
CA LYS A 47 -4.05 16.53 -3.55
C LYS A 47 -3.38 17.06 -2.30
N ASP A 48 -3.98 18.04 -1.63
CA ASP A 48 -3.43 18.64 -0.41
C ASP A 48 -3.55 17.66 0.77
N HIS A 49 -4.68 16.96 0.89
CA HIS A 49 -4.87 15.88 1.87
C HIS A 49 -3.90 14.72 1.61
N ALA A 50 -3.73 14.33 0.35
CA ALA A 50 -2.74 13.33 -0.03
C ALA A 50 -1.32 13.83 0.29
N ALA A 51 -0.92 15.04 -0.07
CA ALA A 51 0.40 15.57 0.28
C ALA A 51 0.64 15.63 1.79
N ALA A 52 -0.38 15.94 2.58
CA ALA A 52 -0.32 15.92 4.04
C ALA A 52 -0.26 14.49 4.63
N THR A 53 -0.88 13.51 3.99
CA THR A 53 -1.00 12.12 4.49
C THR A 53 0.07 11.20 3.93
N SER A 54 0.28 11.22 2.61
CA SER A 54 1.37 10.57 1.90
C SER A 54 2.64 11.36 2.16
N VAL A 55 3.30 11.04 3.26
CA VAL A 55 4.65 11.53 3.45
C VAL A 55 5.52 10.95 2.38
N THR A 56 5.84 11.85 1.48
CA THR A 56 6.92 11.71 0.53
C THR A 56 7.92 12.74 1.01
N THR A 57 9.08 12.25 1.44
CA THR A 57 10.32 13.00 1.56
C THR A 57 10.57 13.75 0.25
N ARG A 58 9.95 14.92 0.10
CA ARG A 58 10.19 15.81 -1.03
C ARG A 58 11.36 16.70 -0.63
N ASN A 59 12.49 16.39 -1.24
CA ASN A 59 13.71 17.20 -1.32
C ASN A 59 14.53 17.20 -0.03
N GLY A 60 15.58 16.35 0.00
CA GLY A 60 16.98 16.63 0.38
C GLY A 60 17.39 17.63 1.47
N GLU A 61 16.48 18.25 2.20
CA GLU A 61 16.74 19.26 3.23
C GLU A 61 16.11 18.78 4.54
N GLY A 62 16.97 18.40 5.49
CA GLY A 62 16.57 18.29 6.89
C GLY A 62 15.96 16.97 7.33
N VAL A 63 16.62 15.83 7.06
CA VAL A 63 16.34 14.55 7.73
C VAL A 63 16.58 14.60 9.26
N TRP A 64 17.08 15.71 9.81
CA TRP A 64 17.49 15.80 11.22
C TRP A 64 16.94 17.00 12.02
N GLU A 65 16.28 17.99 11.39
CA GLU A 65 15.81 19.20 12.10
C GLU A 65 14.29 19.29 12.35
N VAL A 66 13.50 18.33 11.85
CA VAL A 66 12.03 18.34 12.07
C VAL A 66 11.66 17.52 13.32
N GLY A 67 12.44 17.69 14.38
CA GLY A 67 12.09 17.19 15.72
C GLY A 67 11.21 18.18 16.47
N ARG A 68 10.01 18.55 15.99
CA ARG A 68 9.06 19.22 16.91
C ARG A 68 7.57 19.32 16.59
N ARG A 69 7.09 19.21 15.37
CA ARG A 69 5.65 19.44 15.13
C ARG A 69 5.11 18.53 14.06
N GLU A 70 4.31 17.55 14.52
CA GLU A 70 3.12 17.02 13.85
C GLU A 70 3.35 16.42 12.44
N GLY A 71 3.17 15.13 12.14
CA GLY A 71 2.67 13.96 12.84
C GLY A 71 2.82 12.77 11.88
N LEU A 72 2.90 11.57 12.47
CA LEU A 72 2.78 10.24 11.86
C LEU A 72 3.91 9.68 10.98
N THR A 73 4.52 10.38 10.03
CA THR A 73 5.34 9.65 9.02
C THR A 73 6.85 9.91 9.08
N LEU A 74 7.30 10.97 9.75
CA LEU A 74 8.68 11.01 10.25
C LEU A 74 8.95 9.84 11.22
N ARG A 75 7.89 9.35 11.91
CA ARG A 75 7.97 8.17 12.80
C ARG A 75 8.21 6.85 12.07
N LEU A 76 7.76 6.69 10.83
CA LEU A 76 7.99 5.44 10.10
C LEU A 76 9.47 5.32 9.71
N CYS A 77 10.09 6.34 9.10
CA CYS A 77 11.53 6.29 8.85
C CYS A 77 12.37 6.32 10.14
N SER A 78 11.96 7.09 11.17
CA SER A 78 12.71 7.18 12.43
C SER A 78 12.58 5.94 13.32
N ALA A 79 11.55 5.10 13.15
CA ALA A 79 11.43 3.82 13.85
C ALA A 79 11.99 2.67 13.02
N VAL A 80 11.80 2.68 11.70
CA VAL A 80 12.28 1.64 10.79
C VAL A 80 13.81 1.58 10.79
N ILE A 81 14.50 2.72 10.70
CA ILE A 81 15.98 2.71 10.65
C ILE A 81 16.57 2.13 11.96
N PRO A 82 16.22 2.60 13.17
CA PRO A 82 16.72 1.98 14.40
C PRO A 82 16.26 0.54 14.59
N ALA A 83 15.02 0.20 14.22
CA ALA A 83 14.53 -1.18 14.31
C ALA A 83 15.34 -2.12 13.41
N LEU A 84 15.65 -1.71 12.17
CA LEU A 84 16.49 -2.48 11.25
C LEU A 84 17.92 -2.62 11.77
N LEU A 85 18.49 -1.56 12.35
CA LEU A 85 19.83 -1.60 12.95
C LEU A 85 19.88 -2.57 14.14
N ILE A 86 18.91 -2.50 15.05
CA ILE A 86 18.83 -3.40 16.21
C ILE A 86 18.59 -4.84 15.74
N SER A 87 17.67 -5.07 14.79
CA SER A 87 17.43 -6.41 14.26
C SER A 87 18.65 -6.95 13.50
N GLY A 88 19.36 -6.09 12.77
CA GLY A 88 20.55 -6.45 12.02
C GLY A 88 21.71 -6.83 12.93
N ALA A 89 21.93 -6.06 14.00
CA ALA A 89 22.92 -6.37 15.03
C ALA A 89 22.61 -7.70 15.74
N ASN A 90 21.34 -7.94 16.08
CA ASN A 90 20.92 -9.21 16.67
C ASN A 90 21.12 -10.39 15.71
N ALA A 91 20.68 -10.26 14.46
CA ALA A 91 20.85 -11.29 13.44
C ALA A 91 22.33 -11.58 13.16
N TYR A 92 23.20 -10.56 13.20
CA TYR A 92 24.64 -10.74 13.07
C TYR A 92 25.22 -11.57 14.21
N ASN A 93 24.84 -11.30 15.46
CA ASN A 93 25.30 -12.08 16.61
C ASN A 93 24.85 -13.55 16.49
N LEU A 94 23.57 -13.80 16.19
CA LEU A 94 23.06 -15.15 15.99
C LEU A 94 23.76 -15.86 14.83
N TRP A 95 24.07 -15.14 13.75
CA TRP A 95 24.82 -15.68 12.62
C TRP A 95 26.24 -16.10 13.04
N THR A 96 26.95 -15.29 13.83
CA THR A 96 28.27 -15.66 14.34
C THR A 96 28.22 -16.87 15.27
N GLU A 97 27.23 -16.95 16.16
CA GLU A 97 27.04 -18.10 17.05
C GLU A 97 26.66 -19.36 16.27
N HIS A 98 25.84 -19.23 15.23
CA HIS A 98 25.46 -20.35 14.37
C HIS A 98 26.67 -20.97 13.66
N TRP A 99 27.56 -20.14 13.10
CA TRP A 99 28.79 -20.64 12.48
C TRP A 99 29.77 -21.21 13.50
N ALA A 100 29.91 -20.58 14.67
CA ALA A 100 30.69 -21.14 15.76
C ALA A 100 30.16 -22.53 16.15
N HIS A 101 28.86 -22.71 16.32
CA HIS A 101 28.27 -24.03 16.59
C HIS A 101 28.52 -25.01 15.43
N TRP A 102 28.42 -24.55 14.19
CA TRP A 102 28.64 -25.37 13.01
C TRP A 102 30.06 -25.95 12.95
N GLU A 103 31.07 -25.17 13.34
CA GLU A 103 32.48 -25.58 13.39
C GLU A 103 32.76 -26.67 14.44
N HIS A 104 31.96 -26.74 15.52
CA HIS A 104 32.13 -27.75 16.57
C HIS A 104 31.48 -29.10 16.23
N LEU A 105 30.59 -29.13 15.22
CA LEU A 105 29.93 -30.36 14.82
C LEU A 105 30.90 -31.25 14.02
N PRO A 106 30.75 -32.59 14.09
CA PRO A 106 31.59 -33.51 13.33
C PRO A 106 31.48 -33.24 11.82
N PRO A 107 32.49 -33.63 11.03
CA PRO A 107 32.47 -33.48 9.59
C PRO A 107 31.22 -34.13 8.99
N LEU A 108 30.71 -33.56 7.89
CA LEU A 108 29.43 -33.95 7.30
C LEU A 108 29.35 -35.44 6.93
N GLU A 109 30.47 -36.02 6.52
CA GLU A 109 30.56 -37.44 6.15
C GLU A 109 30.34 -38.37 7.34
N GLU A 110 30.68 -37.94 8.56
CA GLU A 110 30.51 -38.73 9.78
C GLU A 110 29.10 -38.61 10.39
N ARG A 111 28.33 -37.59 9.99
CA ARG A 111 26.98 -37.36 10.54
C ARG A 111 26.01 -38.45 10.10
N THR A 112 25.17 -38.94 11.00
CA THR A 112 24.20 -39.99 10.69
C THR A 112 23.10 -39.45 9.78
N GLU A 113 23.02 -39.99 8.57
CA GLU A 113 21.91 -39.75 7.64
C GLU A 113 20.85 -40.83 7.87
N TYR A 114 19.63 -40.41 8.14
CA TYR A 114 18.51 -41.33 8.32
C TYR A 114 17.82 -41.59 6.98
N GLU A 115 17.16 -42.73 6.83
CA GLU A 115 16.50 -43.15 5.58
C GLU A 115 15.46 -42.14 5.04
N TYR A 116 14.87 -41.35 5.93
CA TYR A 116 13.89 -40.34 5.55
C TYR A 116 14.52 -39.01 5.06
N GLN A 117 15.84 -38.85 5.22
CA GLN A 117 16.59 -37.69 4.76
C GLN A 117 17.09 -37.92 3.33
N ASN A 118 17.19 -36.86 2.54
CA ASN A 118 17.65 -36.87 1.15
C ASN A 118 17.00 -37.95 0.25
N ILE A 119 15.75 -38.34 0.51
CA ILE A 119 15.03 -39.28 -0.35
C ILE A 119 14.98 -38.74 -1.79
N ARG A 120 15.25 -39.61 -2.76
CA ARG A 120 15.08 -39.36 -4.19
C ARG A 120 14.27 -40.47 -4.82
N ALA A 121 13.00 -40.19 -5.14
CA ALA A 121 12.17 -41.11 -5.93
C ALA A 121 12.48 -41.02 -7.44
N ARG A 122 12.86 -39.83 -7.90
CA ARG A 122 13.37 -39.55 -9.24
C ARG A 122 14.42 -38.45 -9.15
N ASN A 123 15.35 -38.47 -10.09
CA ASN A 123 16.39 -37.45 -10.19
C ASN A 123 15.78 -36.12 -10.64
N PHE A 124 16.35 -35.01 -10.17
CA PHE A 124 16.03 -33.68 -10.66
C PHE A 124 16.40 -33.54 -12.15
N CYS A 125 15.68 -32.70 -12.88
CA CYS A 125 15.89 -32.49 -14.32
C CYS A 125 17.01 -31.48 -14.64
N TRP A 126 17.82 -31.09 -13.67
CA TRP A 126 18.93 -30.15 -13.81
C TRP A 126 20.17 -30.63 -13.07
N GLY A 127 21.33 -30.09 -13.45
CA GLY A 127 22.62 -30.43 -12.86
C GLY A 127 22.87 -31.94 -12.86
N ASP A 128 23.38 -32.45 -11.74
CA ASP A 128 23.69 -33.87 -11.55
C ASP A 128 22.47 -34.71 -11.15
N GLY A 129 21.27 -34.12 -11.12
CA GLY A 129 20.02 -34.78 -10.74
C GLY A 129 19.85 -35.08 -9.25
N ASP A 130 20.85 -34.81 -8.42
CA ASP A 130 20.87 -35.15 -6.99
C ASP A 130 20.74 -33.92 -6.07
N LYS A 131 21.36 -32.81 -6.50
CA LYS A 131 21.41 -31.55 -5.74
C LYS A 131 20.17 -30.68 -6.00
N THR A 132 19.63 -30.12 -4.92
CA THR A 132 18.54 -29.13 -4.95
C THR A 132 19.01 -27.77 -5.48
N PHE A 133 18.09 -26.88 -5.83
CA PHE A 133 18.43 -25.54 -6.32
C PHE A 133 19.25 -24.68 -5.33
N PHE A 134 18.98 -24.83 -4.03
CA PHE A 134 19.71 -24.16 -2.94
C PHE A 134 20.62 -25.15 -2.19
N TRP A 135 21.25 -26.08 -2.92
CA TRP A 135 22.21 -27.00 -2.32
C TRP A 135 23.51 -26.29 -1.95
N ASN A 136 23.97 -26.46 -0.72
CA ASN A 136 25.26 -25.93 -0.26
C ASN A 136 26.12 -27.09 0.26
N ASP A 137 27.23 -27.37 -0.42
CA ASP A 137 28.15 -28.48 -0.10
C ASP A 137 28.80 -28.36 1.29
N GLY A 138 28.80 -27.17 1.90
CA GLY A 138 29.28 -26.95 3.26
C GLY A 138 28.28 -27.30 4.37
N VAL A 139 27.00 -27.53 4.03
CA VAL A 139 25.95 -27.89 5.01
C VAL A 139 25.13 -29.11 4.63
N ASN A 140 25.02 -29.40 3.34
CA ASN A 140 24.28 -30.52 2.80
C ASN A 140 25.26 -31.56 2.26
N TYR A 141 25.08 -32.79 2.72
CA TYR A 141 25.80 -33.95 2.23
C TYR A 141 24.79 -35.07 2.00
N HIS A 142 25.00 -35.83 0.93
CA HIS A 142 24.20 -37.02 0.62
C HIS A 142 25.13 -38.21 0.57
N LYS A 143 24.97 -39.13 1.53
CA LYS A 143 25.68 -40.40 1.57
C LYS A 143 25.18 -41.28 0.45
N LYS A 144 26.09 -41.60 -0.46
CA LYS A 144 25.90 -42.66 -1.44
C LYS A 144 26.52 -43.91 -0.84
N GLU A 145 25.76 -45.01 -0.87
CA GLU A 145 26.20 -46.31 -0.38
C GLU A 145 27.50 -46.78 -1.06
#